data_AF-A0A392Q634-F1
#
_entry.id   AF-A0A392Q634-F1
#
_cell.length_a   1.000
_cell.length_b   1.000
_cell.length_c   1.000
_cell.angle_alpha   90.00
_cell.angle_beta   90.00
_cell.angle_gamma   90.00
#
_symmetry.space_group_name_H-M   'P 1'
#
loop_
_entity.id
_entity.type
_entity.pdbx_description
1 polymer ?
#
loop_
_entity_poly.entity_id
_entity_poly.type
_entity_poly.pdbx_seq_one_letter_code
_entity_poly.pdbx_strand_id
1 'polypeptide(L)' 'MSRWVRSIRDDNGSEDNRMDMLLQVATTCSLISPEQRPTMWQVLKMLQEIKEIVLLEDSELDLRSSNAIAMS' A
#
# COMPACT_ATOMS: atom_id res chain seq x y z
N MET A 1 -12.72 -13.60 7.44
CA MET A 1 -11.25 -13.56 7.34
C MET A 1 -10.85 -12.15 7.78
N SER A 2 -10.01 -11.85 8.78
CA SER A 2 -8.67 -12.37 9.07
C SER A 2 -8.24 -11.90 10.47
N ARG A 3 -8.09 -12.80 11.45
CA ARG A 3 -7.52 -12.45 12.77
C ARG A 3 -5.99 -12.61 12.80
N TRP A 4 -5.46 -13.42 11.88
CA TRP A 4 -4.03 -13.75 11.73
C TRP A 4 -3.20 -12.60 11.14
N VAL A 5 -3.76 -11.77 10.26
CA VAL A 5 -3.03 -10.65 9.61
C VAL A 5 -2.66 -9.55 10.61
N ARG A 6 -3.34 -9.49 11.76
CA ARG A 6 -3.09 -8.48 12.80
C ARG A 6 -1.89 -8.81 13.72
N SER A 7 -1.37 -10.04 13.68
CA SER A 7 -0.34 -10.51 14.62
C SER A 7 1.10 -10.13 14.23
N ILE A 8 1.32 -9.48 13.08
CA ILE A 8 2.67 -9.12 12.58
C ILE A 8 2.93 -7.59 12.63
N ARG A 9 1.93 -6.77 12.98
CA ARG A 9 1.90 -5.32 12.67
C ARG A 9 2.33 -4.36 13.79
N ASP A 10 3.16 -4.77 14.75
CA ASP A 10 3.45 -3.92 15.92
C ASP A 10 4.69 -3.02 15.80
N ASP A 11 5.26 -2.76 14.61
CA ASP A 11 6.42 -1.86 14.50
C ASP A 11 6.52 -0.96 13.24
N ASN A 12 5.54 -0.93 12.33
CA ASN A 12 5.67 -0.04 11.17
C ASN A 12 4.34 0.46 10.60
N GLY A 13 3.86 1.57 11.15
CA GLY A 13 2.61 2.22 10.70
C GLY A 13 2.60 2.66 9.22
N SER A 14 3.75 2.72 8.54
CA SER A 14 3.84 3.02 7.10
C SER A 14 3.66 1.75 6.24
N GLU A 15 4.35 0.66 6.57
CA GLU A 15 4.21 -0.62 5.85
C GLU A 15 2.82 -1.24 6.00
N ASP A 16 2.16 -1.02 7.14
CA ASP A 16 0.77 -1.40 7.38
C ASP A 16 -0.16 -0.82 6.29
N ASN A 17 -0.03 0.49 5.99
CA ASN A 17 -0.87 1.18 5.02
C ASN A 17 -0.65 0.69 3.59
N ARG A 18 0.61 0.45 3.19
CA ARG A 18 0.96 -0.05 1.84
C ARG A 18 0.34 -1.43 1.58
N MET A 19 0.42 -2.31 2.57
CA MET A 19 -0.15 -3.65 2.47
C MET A 19 -1.68 -3.63 2.50
N ASP A 20 -2.29 -2.69 3.22
CA ASP A 20 -3.75 -2.54 3.24
C ASP A 20 -4.29 -2.12 1.87
N MET A 21 -3.61 -1.20 1.18
CA MET A 21 -3.96 -0.80 -0.19
C MET A 21 -3.91 -1.98 -1.17
N LEU A 22 -2.85 -2.80 -1.13
CA LEU A 22 -2.74 -3.99 -1.97
C LEU A 22 -3.80 -5.05 -1.63
N LEU A 23 -4.11 -5.23 -0.35
CA LEU A 23 -5.15 -6.15 0.11
C LEU A 23 -6.53 -5.71 -0.40
N GLN A 24 -6.79 -4.41 -0.45
CA GLN A 24 -8.04 -3.88 -0.99
C GLN A 24 -8.19 -4.17 -2.49
N VAL A 25 -7.12 -4.04 -3.28
CA VAL A 25 -7.11 -4.45 -4.70
C VAL A 25 -7.41 -5.94 -4.83
N ALA A 26 -6.70 -6.80 -4.09
CA ALA A 26 -6.87 -8.25 -4.13
C ALA A 26 -8.30 -8.69 -3.74
N THR A 27 -8.88 -8.06 -2.73
CA THR A 27 -10.25 -8.31 -2.28
C THR A 27 -11.26 -7.94 -3.36
N THR A 28 -11.06 -6.79 -4.01
CA THR A 28 -11.94 -6.29 -5.09
C THR A 28 -11.88 -7.19 -6.34
N CYS A 29 -10.69 -7.72 -6.67
CA CYS A 29 -10.52 -8.69 -7.75
C CYS A 29 -11.16 -10.06 -7.45
N SER A 30 -11.33 -10.40 -6.16
CA SER A 30 -11.81 -11.70 -5.70
C SER A 30 -13.31 -11.73 -5.38
N LEU A 31 -14.06 -10.67 -5.74
CA LEU A 31 -15.51 -10.63 -5.54
C LEU A 31 -16.21 -11.80 -6.25
N ILE A 32 -17.23 -12.37 -5.61
CA ILE A 32 -17.90 -13.57 -6.10
C ILE A 32 -18.57 -13.30 -7.45
N SER A 33 -19.23 -12.15 -7.57
CA SER A 33 -19.90 -11.72 -8.81
C SER A 33 -18.89 -11.15 -9.81
N PRO A 34 -18.73 -11.74 -11.01
CA PRO A 34 -17.82 -11.25 -12.03
C PRO A 34 -18.10 -9.80 -12.47
N GLU A 35 -19.36 -9.38 -12.46
CA GLU A 35 -19.80 -8.04 -12.88
C GLU A 35 -19.36 -6.95 -11.91
N GLN A 36 -19.03 -7.33 -10.67
CA GLN A 36 -18.49 -6.43 -9.65
C GLN A 36 -16.97 -6.36 -9.70
N ARG A 37 -16.31 -7.27 -10.42
CA ARG A 37 -14.87 -7.26 -10.53
C ARG A 37 -14.43 -6.12 -11.46
N PRO A 38 -13.34 -5.44 -11.12
CA PRO A 38 -12.77 -4.44 -11.98
C PRO A 38 -12.23 -5.10 -13.25
N THR A 39 -12.28 -4.35 -14.34
CA THR A 39 -11.52 -4.69 -15.55
C THR A 39 -10.02 -4.73 -15.23
N MET A 40 -9.25 -5.55 -15.96
CA MET A 40 -7.80 -5.62 -15.75
C MET A 40 -7.13 -4.24 -15.87
N TRP A 41 -7.65 -3.37 -16.74
CA TRP A 41 -7.15 -2.00 -16.87
C TRP A 41 -7.35 -1.16 -15.61
N GLN A 42 -8.51 -1.28 -14.94
CA GLN A 42 -8.75 -0.63 -13.66
C GLN A 42 -7.78 -1.18 -12.59
N VAL A 43 -7.54 -2.49 -12.56
CA VAL A 43 -6.54 -3.09 -11.66
C VAL A 43 -5.15 -2.52 -11.88
N LEU A 44 -4.71 -2.41 -13.14
CA LEU A 44 -3.41 -1.83 -13.47
C LEU A 44 -3.29 -0.38 -12.99
N LYS A 45 -4.36 0.42 -13.13
CA LYS A 45 -4.37 1.80 -12.61
C LYS A 45 -4.30 1.86 -11.09
N MET A 46 -5.04 1.01 -10.38
CA MET A 46 -4.95 0.93 -8.92
C MET A 46 -3.54 0.57 -8.46
N LEU A 47 -2.90 -0.39 -9.13
CA LEU A 47 -1.51 -0.79 -8.80
C LEU A 47 -0.49 0.31 -9.13
N GLN A 48 -0.70 1.07 -10.21
CA GLN A 48 0.14 2.23 -10.54
C GLN A 48 0.00 3.34 -9.49
N GLU A 49 -1.22 3.65 -9.06
CA GLU A 49 -1.48 4.64 -8.02
C GLU A 49 -0.81 4.27 -6.68
N ILE A 50 -0.92 3.00 -6.27
CA ILE A 50 -0.23 2.49 -5.08
C ILE A 50 1.29 2.65 -5.22
N LYS A 51 1.85 2.30 -6.38
CA LYS A 51 3.28 2.45 -6.65
C LYS A 51 3.73 3.91 -6.53
N GLU A 52 2.96 4.85 -7.07
CA GLU A 52 3.26 6.28 -6.98
C GLU A 52 3.26 6.78 -5.53
N ILE A 53 2.26 6.37 -4.73
CA ILE A 53 2.19 6.70 -3.30
C ILE A 53 3.41 6.18 -2.55
N VAL A 54 3.77 4.91 -2.75
CA VAL A 54 4.95 4.30 -2.10
C VAL A 54 6.25 5.02 -2.47
N LEU A 55 6.42 5.39 -3.74
CA LEU A 55 7.61 6.12 -4.20
C LEU A 55 7.71 7.52 -3.60
N LEU A 56 6.57 8.22 -3.45
CA LEU A 56 6.53 9.53 -2.82
C LEU A 56 6.92 9.44 -1.33
N GLU A 57 6.35 8.47 -0.61
CA GLU A 57 6.68 8.24 0.80
C GLU A 57 8.16 7.89 1.00
N ASP A 58 8.73 7.01 0.17
CA ASP A 58 10.16 6.66 0.25
C ASP A 58 11.05 7.88 -0.02
N SER A 59 10.69 8.72 -1.00
CA SER A 59 11.42 9.95 -1.28
C SER A 59 11.32 10.99 -0.15
N GLU A 60 10.18 11.07 0.54
CA GLU A 60 9.99 11.95 1.70
C GLU A 60 10.81 11.46 2.90
N LEU A 61 10.86 10.14 3.13
CA LEU A 61 11.69 9.53 4.17
C LEU A 61 13.19 9.81 3.92
N ASP A 62 13.66 9.72 2.68
CA ASP A 62 15.05 10.04 2.30
C ASP A 62 15.40 11.52 2.54
N LEU A 63 14.48 12.44 2.22
CA LEU A 63 14.64 13.87 2.48
C LEU A 63 14.68 14.18 3.98
N ARG A 64 13.82 13.52 4.78
CA ARG A 64 13.82 13.70 6.25
C ARG A 64 15.09 13.14 6.89
N SER A 65 15.60 12.01 6.41
CA SER A 65 16.87 11.43 6.85
C SER A 65 18.04 12.36 6.55
N SER A 66 18.08 12.93 5.34
CA SER A 66 19.13 13.88 4.93
C SER A 66 19.13 15.17 5.76
N ASN A 67 17.95 15.70 6.09
CA ASN A 67 17.82 16.91 6.91
C ASN A 67 18.20 16.66 8.38
N ALA A 68 17.93 15.48 8.94
CA ALA A 68 18.33 15.13 10.29
C ALA A 68 19.86 15.05 10.44
N ILE A 69 20.56 14.57 9.40
CA ILE A 69 22.03 14.50 9.36
C ILE A 69 22.65 15.90 9.24
N ALA A 70 22.03 16.82 8.50
CA ALA A 70 22.54 18.18 8.31
C ALA A 70 22.38 19.11 9.54
N MET A 71 21.54 18.73 10.51
CA MET A 71 21.30 19.50 11.74
C MET A 71 22.13 18.99 12.95
N SER A 72 22.99 17.99 12.75
CA SER A 72 23.91 17.42 13.75
C SER A 72 25.33 17.92 13.53
#